data_AF-A0A444JC13-F1
#
_entry.id   AF-A0A444JC13-F1
#
_cell.length_a   1.000
_cell.length_b   1.000
_cell.length_c   1.000
_cell.angle_alpha   90.00
_cell.angle_beta   90.00
_cell.angle_gamma   90.00
#
_symmetry.space_group_name_H-M   'P 1'
#
loop_
_entity.id
_entity.type
_entity.pdbx_description
1 polymer ?
#
loop_
_entity_poly.entity_id
_entity_poly.type
_entity_poly.pdbx_seq_one_letter_code
_entity_poly.pdbx_strand_id
1 'polypeptide(L)'
;FKGGKGVATGLGAFLYLAPKAVLISLAVFIATVAATGFVSLGSLLASAVILPCLYFFAEPTWKLLLACFVVVMIWIKHYENIGRLLKGHEKSFKKKKVNV
;
A
#
# COMPACT_ATOMS: atom_id res chain seq x y z
N PHE A 1 -20.58 -6.64 3.27
CA PHE A 1 -20.24 -5.21 3.38
C PHE A 1 -19.20 -4.82 2.33
N LYS A 2 -19.49 -3.87 1.43
CA LYS A 2 -18.50 -3.27 0.51
C LYS A 2 -17.66 -2.22 1.26
N GLY A 3 -16.86 -2.66 2.24
CA GLY A 3 -16.01 -1.78 3.04
C GLY A 3 -14.72 -1.39 2.30
N GLY A 4 -14.25 -0.16 2.51
CA GLY A 4 -13.00 0.36 1.93
C GLY A 4 -11.79 -0.53 2.21
N LYS A 5 -10.74 -0.45 1.37
CA LYS A 5 -9.62 -1.42 1.33
C LYS A 5 -8.70 -1.48 2.57
N GLY A 6 -9.02 -0.77 3.64
CA GLY A 6 -8.29 -0.82 4.91
C GLY A 6 -6.94 -0.10 4.91
N VAL A 7 -6.51 0.48 3.79
CA VAL A 7 -5.20 1.15 3.65
C VAL A 7 -5.08 2.35 4.59
N ALA A 8 -6.11 3.20 4.67
CA ALA A 8 -6.10 4.38 5.54
C ALA A 8 -6.04 4.01 7.04
N THR A 9 -6.77 2.97 7.44
CA THR A 9 -6.77 2.46 8.82
C THR A 9 -5.41 1.85 9.18
N GLY A 10 -4.83 1.06 8.26
CA GLY A 10 -3.49 0.52 8.44
C GLY A 10 -2.44 1.62 8.57
N LEU A 11 -2.51 2.65 7.71
CA LEU A 11 -1.59 3.79 7.77
C LEU A 11 -1.71 4.52 9.11
N GLY A 12 -2.92 4.79 9.60
CA GLY A 12 -3.13 5.42 10.90
C GLY A 12 -2.56 4.61 12.08
N ALA A 13 -2.78 3.29 12.08
CA ALA A 13 -2.25 2.42 13.12
C ALA A 13 -0.71 2.38 13.12
N PHE A 14 -0.09 2.23 11.94
CA PHE A 14 1.36 2.21 11.81
C PHE A 14 2.00 3.58 12.03
N LEU A 15 1.28 4.68 11.83
CA LEU A 15 1.80 6.02 12.08
C LEU A 15 2.09 6.22 13.57
N TYR A 16 1.26 5.63 14.45
CA TYR A 16 1.52 5.60 15.88
C TYR A 16 2.60 4.59 16.26
N LEU A 17 2.56 3.38 15.67
CA LEU A 17 3.46 2.28 16.06
C LEU A 17 4.90 2.42 15.55
N ALA A 18 5.09 2.96 14.34
CA ALA A 18 6.35 3.04 13.63
C ALA A 18 6.36 4.21 12.62
N PRO A 19 6.36 5.47 13.11
CA PRO A 19 6.23 6.66 12.25
C PRO A 19 7.32 6.75 11.18
N LYS A 20 8.56 6.34 11.50
CA LYS A 20 9.68 6.32 10.53
C LYS A 20 9.41 5.39 9.35
N ALA A 21 8.90 4.19 9.62
CA ALA A 21 8.56 3.21 8.58
C ALA A 21 7.39 3.70 7.71
N VAL A 22 6.39 4.35 8.32
CA VAL A 22 5.26 4.94 7.57
C VAL A 22 5.72 6.07 6.67
N LEU A 23 6.65 6.92 7.11
CA LEU A 23 7.14 8.02 6.28
C LEU A 23 7.81 7.49 5.00
N ILE A 24 8.61 6.43 5.11
CA ILE A 24 9.24 5.76 3.96
C ILE A 24 8.17 5.09 3.07
N SER A 25 7.23 4.37 3.69
CA SER A 25 6.11 3.74 2.97
C SER A 25 5.27 4.76 2.19
N LEU A 26 5.00 5.93 2.78
CA LEU A 26 4.28 7.03 2.15
C LEU A 26 5.07 7.65 1.00
N ALA A 27 6.39 7.83 1.16
CA ALA A 27 7.25 8.29 0.08
C ALA A 27 7.23 7.33 -1.12
N VAL A 28 7.31 6.02 -0.87
CA VAL A 28 7.20 5.00 -1.92
C VAL A 28 5.82 5.00 -2.58
N PHE A 29 4.75 5.17 -1.80
CA PHE A 29 3.40 5.30 -2.33
C PHE A 29 3.31 6.49 -3.30
N ILE A 30 3.70 7.68 -2.85
CA ILE A 30 3.62 8.90 -3.66
C ILE A 30 4.48 8.77 -4.91
N ALA A 31 5.72 8.28 -4.79
CA ALA A 31 6.63 8.09 -5.92
C ALA A 31 6.03 7.12 -6.96
N THR A 32 5.46 6.00 -6.50
CA THR A 32 4.84 5.00 -7.37
C THR A 32 3.62 5.56 -8.09
N VAL A 33 2.74 6.26 -7.38
CA VAL A 33 1.55 6.88 -7.98
C VAL A 33 1.93 8.00 -8.93
N ALA A 34 2.93 8.82 -8.61
CA ALA A 34 3.42 9.87 -9.49
C ALA A 34 4.02 9.29 -10.79
N ALA A 35 4.80 8.22 -10.70
CA ALA A 35 5.41 7.55 -11.84
C ALA A 35 4.38 6.83 -12.72
N THR A 36 3.50 6.02 -12.11
CA THR A 36 2.64 5.08 -12.84
C THR A 36 1.19 5.53 -12.99
N GLY A 37 0.73 6.43 -12.13
CA GLY A 37 -0.68 6.81 -12.02
C GLY A 37 -1.58 5.75 -11.36
N PHE A 38 -1.04 4.61 -10.89
CA PHE A 38 -1.84 3.54 -10.31
C PHE A 38 -1.79 3.57 -8.77
N VAL A 39 -2.91 3.95 -8.15
CA VAL A 39 -3.08 3.99 -6.68
C VAL A 39 -2.99 2.59 -6.05
N SER A 40 -3.47 1.57 -6.74
CA SER A 40 -3.39 0.17 -6.31
C SER A 40 -1.96 -0.34 -6.25
N LEU A 41 -1.16 -0.07 -7.29
CA LEU A 41 0.25 -0.43 -7.32
C LEU A 41 1.03 0.29 -6.21
N GLY A 42 0.77 1.59 -6.02
CA GLY A 42 1.35 2.35 -4.91
C GLY A 42 1.05 1.72 -3.56
N SER A 43 -0.20 1.30 -3.32
CA SER A 43 -0.61 0.68 -2.04
C SER A 43 0.09 -0.66 -1.80
N LEU A 44 0.23 -1.49 -2.84
CA LEU A 44 0.93 -2.77 -2.78
C LEU A 44 2.41 -2.58 -2.42
N LEU A 45 3.12 -1.71 -3.16
CA LEU A 45 4.53 -1.43 -2.90
C LEU A 45 4.76 -0.77 -1.54
N ALA A 46 3.93 0.20 -1.16
CA ALA A 46 4.01 0.86 0.13
C ALA A 46 3.84 -0.13 1.30
N SER A 47 2.89 -1.07 1.18
CA SER A 47 2.70 -2.12 2.18
C SER A 47 3.88 -3.09 2.24
N ALA A 48 4.45 -3.46 1.09
CA ALA A 48 5.59 -4.36 1.02
C ALA A 48 6.87 -3.77 1.65
N VAL A 49 7.09 -2.47 1.47
CA VAL A 49 8.26 -1.75 2.02
C VAL A 49 8.21 -1.61 3.54
N ILE A 50 7.04 -1.70 4.17
CA ILE A 50 6.91 -1.56 5.62
C ILE A 50 7.65 -2.69 6.37
N LEU A 51 7.65 -3.91 5.83
CA LEU A 51 8.30 -5.09 6.43
C LEU A 51 9.83 -4.93 6.55
N PRO A 52 10.58 -4.66 5.47
CA PRO A 52 12.02 -4.44 5.57
C PRO A 52 12.34 -3.20 6.40
N CYS A 53 11.54 -2.13 6.34
CA CYS A 53 11.76 -0.95 7.20
C CYS A 53 11.70 -1.30 8.69
N LEU A 54 10.69 -2.07 9.12
CA LEU A 54 10.59 -2.52 10.52
C LEU A 54 11.77 -3.42 10.92
N TYR A 55 12.21 -4.30 10.02
CA TYR A 55 13.39 -5.14 10.25
C TYR A 55 14.68 -4.31 10.39
N PHE A 56 14.93 -3.36 9.48
CA PHE A 56 16.12 -2.50 9.50
C PHE A 56 16.16 -1.57 10.72
N PHE A 57 15.01 -1.12 11.23
CA PHE A 57 14.94 -0.32 12.45
C PHE A 57 15.00 -1.14 13.74
N ALA A 58 15.21 -2.45 13.65
CA ALA A 58 15.24 -3.38 14.79
C ALA A 58 13.99 -3.24 15.68
N GLU A 59 12.84 -3.02 15.05
CA GLU A 59 11.56 -2.94 15.75
C GLU A 59 11.21 -4.32 16.35
N PRO A 60 10.52 -4.35 17.50
CA PRO A 60 10.23 -5.60 18.19
C PRO A 60 9.36 -6.54 17.34
N THR A 61 9.60 -7.84 17.49
CA THR A 61 9.03 -8.91 16.65
C THR A 61 7.50 -8.86 16.55
N TRP A 62 6.81 -8.44 17.61
CA TRP A 62 5.35 -8.32 17.60
C TRP A 62 4.83 -7.28 16.59
N LYS A 63 5.57 -6.18 16.36
CA LYS A 63 5.23 -5.18 15.33
C LYS A 63 5.43 -5.74 13.92
N LEU A 64 6.48 -6.54 13.72
CA LEU A 64 6.74 -7.26 12.47
C LEU A 64 5.63 -8.28 12.16
N LEU A 65 5.19 -9.05 13.15
CA LEU A 65 4.07 -10.00 12.99
C LEU A 65 2.76 -9.28 12.67
N LEU A 66 2.46 -8.18 13.37
CA LEU A 66 1.30 -7.35 13.08
C LEU A 66 1.36 -6.76 11.68
N ALA A 67 2.52 -6.24 11.26
CA ALA A 67 2.73 -5.71 9.92
C ALA A 67 2.55 -6.79 8.86
N CYS A 68 3.11 -7.98 9.06
CA CYS A 68 2.93 -9.11 8.17
C CYS A 68 1.44 -9.44 7.99
N PHE A 69 0.69 -9.52 9.08
CA PHE A 69 -0.76 -9.76 9.04
C PHE A 69 -1.50 -8.68 8.25
N VAL A 70 -1.22 -7.40 8.51
CA VAL A 70 -1.86 -6.27 7.82
C VAL A 70 -1.50 -6.25 6.33
N VAL A 71 -0.23 -6.51 5.98
CA VAL A 71 0.23 -6.59 4.59
C VAL A 71 -0.51 -7.69 3.85
N VAL A 72 -0.60 -8.90 4.41
CA VAL A 72 -1.35 -10.00 3.81
C VAL A 72 -2.82 -9.62 3.60
N MET A 73 -3.46 -8.99 4.59
CA MET A 73 -4.85 -8.52 4.45
C MET A 73 -5.01 -7.49 3.33
N ILE A 74 -4.08 -6.53 3.20
CA ILE A 74 -4.09 -5.53 2.13
C ILE A 74 -4.00 -6.21 0.77
N TRP A 75 -3.12 -7.21 0.62
CA TRP A 75 -2.89 -7.92 -0.63
C TRP A 75 -4.11 -8.75 -1.04
N ILE A 76 -4.72 -9.48 -0.10
CA ILE A 76 -5.98 -10.22 -0.35
C ILE A 76 -7.06 -9.25 -0.82
N LYS A 77 -7.18 -8.08 -0.16
CA LYS A 77 -8.17 -7.07 -0.52
C LYS A 77 -7.88 -6.36 -1.84
N HIS A 78 -6.67 -6.47 -2.36
CA HIS A 78 -6.25 -5.96 -3.67
C HIS A 78 -6.25 -7.01 -4.78
N TYR A 79 -6.65 -8.26 -4.52
CA TYR A 79 -6.64 -9.34 -5.52
C TYR A 79 -7.28 -8.93 -6.86
N GLU A 80 -8.45 -8.30 -6.84
CA GLU A 80 -9.11 -7.82 -8.07
C GLU A 80 -8.33 -6.71 -8.79
N ASN A 81 -7.65 -5.84 -8.04
CA ASN A 81 -6.84 -4.76 -8.60
C ASN A 81 -5.53 -5.29 -9.17
N ILE A 82 -4.95 -6.32 -8.56
CA ILE A 82 -3.79 -7.04 -9.12
C ILE A 82 -4.19 -7.68 -10.45
N GLY A 83 -5.34 -8.35 -10.51
CA GLY A 83 -5.86 -8.92 -11.75
C GLY A 83 -6.09 -7.86 -12.85
N ARG A 84 -6.59 -6.68 -12.49
CA ARG A 84 -6.75 -5.55 -13.41
C ARG A 84 -5.43 -4.91 -13.85
N LEU A 85 -4.45 -4.83 -12.95
CA LEU A 85 -3.09 -4.35 -13.26
C LEU A 85 -2.41 -5.27 -14.27
N LEU A 86 -2.44 -6.59 -14.03
CA LEU A 86 -1.85 -7.59 -14.93
C LEU A 86 -2.48 -7.57 -16.32
N LYS A 87 -3.78 -7.28 -16.41
CA LYS A 87 -4.50 -7.16 -17.69
C LYS A 87 -4.42 -5.76 -18.31
N GLY A 88 -3.77 -4.79 -17.67
CA GLY A 88 -3.69 -3.40 -18.14
C GLY A 88 -5.02 -2.62 -18.10
N HIS A 89 -6.06 -3.15 -17.43
CA HIS A 89 -7.39 -2.53 -17.31
C HIS A 89 -7.56 -1.69 -16.02
N GLU A 90 -6.49 -1.54 -15.25
CA GLU A 90 -6.57 -0.78 -14.00
C GLU A 90 -6.83 0.70 -14.26
N LYS A 91 -7.68 1.29 -13.43
CA LYS A 91 -8.01 2.72 -13.51
C LYS A 91 -6.81 3.54 -13.05
N SER A 92 -6.08 4.11 -14.00
CA SER A 92 -5.03 5.08 -13.72
C SER A 92 -5.63 6.42 -13.34
N PHE A 93 -5.13 7.02 -12.26
CA PHE A 93 -5.43 8.39 -11.86
C PHE A 93 -4.93 9.41 -12.90
N LYS A 94 -3.88 9.06 -13.67
CA LYS A 94 -3.32 9.91 -14.73
C LYS A 94 -4.11 9.87 -16.04
N LYS A 95 -4.88 8.81 -16.33
CA LYS A 95 -5.70 8.77 -17.54
C LYS A 95 -6.88 9.74 -17.35
N LYS A 96 -6.69 10.97 -17.84
CA LYS A 96 -7.76 11.93 -18.13
C LYS A 96 -8.90 11.14 -18.80
N LYS A 97 -10.13 11.28 -18.30
CA LYS A 97 -11.30 11.01 -19.13
C LYS A 97 -11.19 11.95 -20.32
N VAL A 98 -10.68 11.47 -21.44
CA VAL A 98 -10.95 12.10 -22.73
C VAL A 98 -12.39 11.71 -23.02
N ASN A 99 -13.32 12.53 -22.54
CA ASN A 99 -14.67 12.53 -23.07
C ASN A 99 -14.53 13.10 -24.49
N VAL A 100 -14.60 12.23 -25.50
CA VAL A 100 -15.01 12.62 -26.85
C VAL A 100 -16.51 12.41 -26.92
#